data_AF-A0A419ERM9-F1
#
_entry.id   AF-A0A419ERM9-F1
#
_cell.length_a   1.000
_cell.length_b   1.000
_cell.length_c   1.000
_cell.angle_alpha   90.00
_cell.angle_beta   90.00
_cell.angle_gamma   90.00
#
_symmetry.space_group_name_H-M   'P 1'
#
loop_
_entity.id
_entity.type
_entity.pdbx_description
1 polymer ?
#
loop_
_entity_poly.entity_id
_entity_poly.type
_entity_poly.pdbx_seq_one_letter_code
_entity_poly.pdbx_strand_id
1 'polypeptide(L)'
;MSEPAERLLARLGIHRIETPSPFSAVTTNSYFIDGDEPTLIDSGLATEEAYESVLAGLAHIGRKIADIKRIILTHGHADHRALAPRIVEETGAEAFCHPLEIGKVTYVSQEQKTRVNSEATAFFRTMGVPEESIPALVEGPKSPTIKPRLKHVSFLNDAEEIQLGMVSLQVLHTPGHSSGSICLYEPDNRLLFTGDTLLPTSRITALIELDMLLKNPEYDPLKQHLESLQRLFTLQAAHVLPGHGEDFHEYESVVRELGDRHEKRQRHILRALRHEPRTLYEICRSVFLFASPDDLFLALSEVLGNIQILLQKRIVTEHYRERIAYYEKA
;
A
#
# COMPACT_ATOMS: atom_id res chain seq x y z
N MET A 1 33.42 -5.73 9.19
CA MET A 1 32.66 -4.62 8.57
C MET A 1 31.65 -5.28 7.66
N SER A 2 30.36 -4.98 7.80
CA SER A 2 29.33 -5.54 6.93
C SER A 2 29.61 -5.13 5.48
N GLU A 3 29.32 -6.04 4.55
CA GLU A 3 29.30 -5.73 3.13
C GLU A 3 28.28 -4.60 2.86
N PRO A 4 28.60 -3.56 2.06
CA PRO A 4 27.62 -2.56 1.66
C PRO A 4 26.41 -3.24 0.99
N ALA A 5 25.19 -2.80 1.32
CA ALA A 5 23.95 -3.41 0.85
C ALA A 5 23.93 -3.61 -0.68
N GLU A 6 24.38 -2.62 -1.44
CA GLU A 6 24.48 -2.67 -2.90
C GLU A 6 25.34 -3.85 -3.42
N ARG A 7 26.47 -4.14 -2.78
CA ARG A 7 27.34 -5.26 -3.18
C ARG A 7 26.70 -6.61 -2.85
N LEU A 8 26.05 -6.69 -1.69
CA LEU A 8 25.29 -7.87 -1.27
C LEU A 8 24.16 -8.17 -2.26
N LEU A 9 23.34 -7.16 -2.60
CA LEU A 9 22.25 -7.30 -3.56
C LEU A 9 22.77 -7.73 -4.94
N ALA A 10 23.82 -7.08 -5.45
CA ALA A 10 24.42 -7.45 -6.73
C ALA A 10 24.96 -8.90 -6.73
N ARG A 11 25.57 -9.35 -5.64
CA ARG A 11 26.04 -10.75 -5.49
C ARG A 11 24.90 -11.76 -5.48
N LEU A 12 23.73 -11.37 -4.97
CA LEU A 12 22.51 -12.19 -4.93
C LEU A 12 21.68 -12.06 -6.21
N GLY A 13 22.11 -11.27 -7.20
CA GLY A 13 21.37 -11.01 -8.43
C GLY A 13 20.13 -10.14 -8.23
N ILE A 14 20.10 -9.32 -7.18
CA ILE A 14 18.99 -8.41 -6.85
C ILE A 14 19.36 -7.00 -7.32
N HIS A 15 18.49 -6.40 -8.11
CA HIS A 15 18.71 -5.10 -8.73
C HIS A 15 17.50 -4.19 -8.53
N ARG A 16 17.70 -3.06 -7.84
CA ARG A 16 16.67 -2.02 -7.69
C ARG A 16 16.54 -1.25 -9.00
N ILE A 17 15.30 -1.07 -9.45
CA ILE A 17 14.91 -0.28 -10.61
C ILE A 17 13.93 0.77 -10.11
N GLU A 18 14.34 2.03 -10.15
CA GLU A 18 13.48 3.16 -9.78
C GLU A 18 12.60 3.54 -10.97
N THR A 19 11.28 3.45 -10.79
CA THR A 19 10.30 3.83 -11.79
C THR A 19 9.70 5.19 -11.43
N PRO A 20 9.78 6.21 -12.32
CA PRO A 20 9.25 7.54 -12.04
C PRO A 20 7.73 7.58 -11.99
N SER A 21 7.21 8.58 -11.27
CA SER A 21 5.79 8.90 -11.20
C SER A 21 5.54 10.33 -11.69
N PRO A 22 4.52 10.58 -12.53
CA PRO A 22 4.12 11.94 -12.91
C PRO A 22 3.37 12.66 -11.78
N PHE A 23 2.99 11.94 -10.71
CA PHE A 23 2.19 12.48 -9.60
C PHE A 23 3.03 12.90 -8.40
N SER A 24 4.29 12.46 -8.32
CA SER A 24 5.17 12.69 -7.18
C SER A 24 6.63 12.75 -7.63
N ALA A 25 7.45 13.50 -6.91
CA ALA A 25 8.90 13.46 -7.08
C ALA A 25 9.54 12.17 -6.53
N VAL A 26 8.76 11.35 -5.82
CA VAL A 26 9.19 10.06 -5.29
C VAL A 26 8.96 8.97 -6.34
N THR A 27 10.00 8.20 -6.63
CA THR A 27 9.97 7.03 -7.51
C THR A 27 9.39 5.81 -6.79
N THR A 28 8.92 4.82 -7.55
CA THR A 28 8.58 3.49 -7.02
C THR A 28 9.74 2.54 -7.29
N ASN A 29 10.23 1.88 -6.25
CA ASN A 29 11.26 0.87 -6.34
C ASN A 29 10.64 -0.46 -6.80
N SER A 30 10.99 -0.89 -7.99
CA SER A 30 10.81 -2.27 -8.44
C SER A 30 12.11 -3.04 -8.21
N TYR A 31 12.04 -4.32 -7.89
CA TYR A 31 13.23 -5.14 -7.66
C TYR A 31 13.27 -6.31 -8.62
N PHE A 32 14.27 -6.33 -9.50
CA PHE A 32 14.53 -7.46 -10.37
C PHE A 32 15.46 -8.45 -9.66
N ILE A 33 15.02 -9.71 -9.56
CA ILE A 33 15.78 -10.81 -8.97
C ILE A 33 16.09 -11.81 -10.09
N ASP A 34 17.37 -11.92 -10.41
CA ASP A 34 17.85 -12.82 -11.45
C ASP A 34 17.90 -14.28 -10.97
N GLY A 35 17.84 -15.22 -11.91
CA GLY A 35 17.80 -16.65 -11.61
C GLY A 35 17.26 -17.48 -12.77
N ASP A 36 16.86 -18.73 -12.50
CA ASP A 36 16.26 -19.61 -13.52
C ASP A 36 14.90 -19.09 -14.00
N GLU A 37 14.14 -18.47 -13.10
CA GLU A 37 12.85 -17.83 -13.35
C GLU A 37 12.94 -16.36 -12.90
N PRO A 38 13.55 -15.47 -13.71
CA PRO A 38 13.76 -14.08 -13.35
C PRO A 38 12.46 -13.37 -12.98
N THR A 39 12.49 -12.68 -11.86
CA THR A 39 11.28 -12.17 -11.19
C THR A 39 11.40 -10.68 -10.96
N LEU A 40 10.33 -9.95 -11.27
CA LEU A 40 10.20 -8.54 -10.95
C LEU A 40 9.24 -8.37 -9.77
N ILE A 41 9.68 -7.76 -8.67
CA ILE A 41 8.82 -7.35 -7.57
C ILE A 41 8.36 -5.91 -7.84
N ASP A 42 7.05 -5.73 -7.90
CA ASP A 42 6.36 -4.52 -8.35
C ASP A 42 6.78 -4.05 -9.75
N SER A 43 6.09 -3.07 -10.32
CA SER A 43 6.24 -2.76 -11.75
C SER A 43 6.24 -1.28 -12.11
N GLY A 44 5.83 -0.38 -11.22
CA GLY A 44 5.67 1.02 -11.55
C GLY A 44 4.29 1.34 -12.16
N LEU A 45 4.14 2.61 -12.53
CA LEU A 45 2.99 3.12 -13.26
C LEU A 45 3.02 2.73 -14.74
N ALA A 46 1.86 2.71 -15.40
CA ALA A 46 1.75 2.49 -16.84
C ALA A 46 2.10 3.76 -17.65
N THR A 47 3.28 4.29 -17.42
CA THR A 47 3.89 5.41 -18.16
C THR A 47 5.03 4.88 -19.04
N GLU A 48 5.32 5.56 -20.15
CA GLU A 48 6.48 5.21 -20.97
C GLU A 48 7.78 5.41 -20.19
N GLU A 49 7.88 6.45 -19.35
CA GLU A 49 9.07 6.73 -18.55
C GLU A 49 9.38 5.61 -17.53
N ALA A 50 8.36 5.07 -16.88
CA ALA A 50 8.50 3.89 -16.01
C ALA A 50 8.94 2.65 -16.80
N TYR A 51 8.35 2.41 -17.97
CA TYR A 51 8.72 1.29 -18.82
C TYR A 51 10.16 1.40 -19.34
N GLU A 52 10.59 2.57 -19.80
CA GLU A 52 11.96 2.85 -20.20
C GLU A 52 12.96 2.66 -19.04
N SER A 53 12.56 3.01 -17.81
CA SER A 53 13.37 2.78 -16.61
C SER A 53 13.56 1.27 -16.34
N VAL A 54 12.52 0.46 -16.52
CA VAL A 54 12.62 -1.01 -16.45
C VAL A 54 13.55 -1.55 -17.54
N LEU A 55 13.40 -1.10 -18.79
CA LEU A 55 14.27 -1.51 -19.88
C LEU A 55 15.74 -1.16 -19.61
N ALA A 56 16.02 0.06 -19.14
CA ALA A 56 17.36 0.53 -18.83
C ALA A 56 17.97 -0.25 -17.65
N GLY A 57 17.19 -0.49 -16.59
CA GLY A 57 17.62 -1.27 -15.43
C GLY A 57 17.99 -2.70 -15.80
N LEU A 58 17.19 -3.37 -16.63
CA LEU A 58 17.50 -4.71 -17.14
C LEU A 58 18.73 -4.70 -18.07
N ALA A 59 18.81 -3.73 -18.98
CA ALA A 59 19.94 -3.64 -19.91
C ALA A 59 21.28 -3.42 -19.20
N HIS A 60 21.28 -2.68 -18.08
CA HIS A 60 22.47 -2.45 -17.25
C HIS A 60 23.09 -3.75 -16.72
N ILE A 61 22.27 -4.77 -16.50
CA ILE A 61 22.68 -6.10 -16.01
C ILE A 61 22.71 -7.15 -17.11
N GLY A 62 22.63 -6.75 -18.38
CA GLY A 62 22.67 -7.64 -19.54
C GLY A 62 21.38 -8.44 -19.76
N ARG A 63 20.27 -8.06 -19.14
CA ARG A 63 18.95 -8.68 -19.29
C ARG A 63 18.05 -7.87 -20.22
N LYS A 64 16.98 -8.50 -20.68
CA LYS A 64 15.92 -7.91 -21.52
C LYS A 64 14.57 -8.11 -20.86
N ILE A 65 13.58 -7.31 -21.26
CA ILE A 65 12.19 -7.46 -20.75
C ILE A 65 11.66 -8.89 -20.95
N ALA A 66 11.99 -9.53 -22.08
CA ALA A 66 11.60 -10.90 -22.41
C ALA A 66 12.15 -11.98 -21.46
N ASP A 67 13.14 -11.63 -20.63
CA ASP A 67 13.71 -12.53 -19.63
C ASP A 67 12.84 -12.61 -18.37
N ILE A 68 11.96 -11.63 -18.12
CA ILE A 68 11.03 -11.67 -16.98
C ILE A 68 10.08 -12.85 -17.16
N LYS A 69 10.05 -13.74 -16.15
CA LYS A 69 9.14 -14.89 -16.07
C LYS A 69 8.06 -14.74 -15.03
N ARG A 70 8.34 -13.98 -13.97
CA ARG A 70 7.38 -13.73 -12.89
C ARG A 70 7.30 -12.25 -12.52
N ILE A 71 6.12 -11.83 -12.10
CA ILE A 71 5.90 -10.53 -11.46
C ILE A 71 5.23 -10.77 -10.11
N ILE A 72 5.85 -10.33 -9.02
CA ILE A 72 5.23 -10.39 -7.68
C ILE A 72 4.79 -8.98 -7.30
N LEU A 73 3.49 -8.78 -7.11
CA LEU A 73 2.93 -7.51 -6.67
C LEU A 73 2.81 -7.51 -5.15
N THR A 74 3.50 -6.57 -4.49
CA THR A 74 3.43 -6.41 -3.03
C THR A 74 2.02 -6.04 -2.59
N HIS A 75 1.32 -5.23 -3.40
CA HIS A 75 -0.08 -4.88 -3.22
C HIS A 75 -0.68 -4.26 -4.49
N GLY A 76 -1.96 -3.90 -4.44
CA GLY A 76 -2.75 -3.48 -5.60
C GLY A 76 -2.78 -1.97 -5.90
N HIS A 77 -1.95 -1.14 -5.26
CA HIS A 77 -1.85 0.28 -5.62
C HIS A 77 -1.19 0.47 -6.98
N ALA A 78 -1.62 1.50 -7.69
CA ALA A 78 -1.40 1.62 -9.13
C ALA A 78 0.08 1.71 -9.51
N ASP A 79 0.86 2.41 -8.72
CA ASP A 79 2.30 2.54 -8.86
C ASP A 79 3.08 1.24 -8.61
N HIS A 80 2.48 0.23 -8.00
CA HIS A 80 3.10 -1.08 -7.85
C HIS A 80 2.68 -2.05 -8.97
N ARG A 81 1.47 -1.89 -9.53
CA ARG A 81 0.88 -2.88 -10.45
C ARG A 81 0.62 -2.43 -11.88
N ALA A 82 0.57 -1.13 -12.16
CA ALA A 82 -0.09 -0.66 -13.38
C ALA A 82 0.73 -0.96 -14.63
N LEU A 83 2.06 -1.09 -14.54
CA LEU A 83 2.88 -1.49 -15.68
C LEU A 83 2.83 -3.02 -15.94
N ALA A 84 2.55 -3.83 -14.92
CA ALA A 84 2.54 -5.29 -15.02
C ALA A 84 1.73 -5.85 -16.21
N PRO A 85 0.53 -5.34 -16.57
CA PRO A 85 -0.22 -5.83 -17.73
C PRO A 85 0.54 -5.74 -19.05
N ARG A 86 1.30 -4.66 -19.27
CA ARG A 86 2.13 -4.51 -20.47
C ARG A 86 3.26 -5.54 -20.47
N ILE A 87 3.95 -5.68 -19.34
CA ILE A 87 5.04 -6.66 -19.20
C ILE A 87 4.50 -8.08 -19.44
N VAL A 88 3.36 -8.45 -18.84
CA VAL A 88 2.72 -9.76 -19.05
C VAL A 88 2.33 -9.98 -20.51
N GLU A 89 1.77 -8.97 -21.19
CA GLU A 89 1.40 -9.07 -22.61
C GLU A 89 2.63 -9.29 -23.52
N GLU A 90 3.74 -8.63 -23.23
CA GLU A 90 4.97 -8.74 -24.03
C GLU A 90 5.77 -10.01 -23.75
N THR A 91 5.72 -10.54 -22.52
CA THR A 91 6.64 -11.59 -22.04
C THR A 91 5.96 -12.94 -21.79
N GLY A 92 4.64 -12.94 -21.55
CA GLY A 92 3.92 -14.10 -21.03
C GLY A 92 4.23 -14.42 -19.56
N ALA A 93 4.87 -13.51 -18.82
CA ALA A 93 5.20 -13.71 -17.41
C ALA A 93 3.94 -14.00 -16.55
N GLU A 94 4.11 -14.83 -15.53
CA GLU A 94 3.06 -15.08 -14.55
C GLU A 94 3.10 -14.02 -13.45
N ALA A 95 1.95 -13.39 -13.19
CA ALA A 95 1.83 -12.39 -12.13
C ALA A 95 1.23 -13.01 -10.87
N PHE A 96 1.71 -12.58 -9.71
CA PHE A 96 1.32 -13.05 -8.39
C PHE A 96 0.92 -11.88 -7.48
N CYS A 97 -0.09 -12.07 -6.64
CA CYS A 97 -0.41 -11.15 -5.55
C CYS A 97 -1.09 -11.91 -4.39
N HIS A 98 -1.27 -11.25 -3.25
CA HIS A 98 -2.12 -11.82 -2.20
C HIS A 98 -3.59 -11.87 -2.63
N PRO A 99 -4.39 -12.89 -2.24
CA PRO A 99 -5.81 -12.99 -2.62
C PRO A 99 -6.66 -11.76 -2.30
N LEU A 100 -6.36 -11.07 -1.20
CA LEU A 100 -7.07 -9.85 -0.79
C LEU A 100 -6.80 -8.64 -1.72
N GLU A 101 -5.84 -8.73 -2.62
CA GLU A 101 -5.54 -7.69 -3.62
C GLU A 101 -6.29 -7.87 -4.94
N ILE A 102 -6.98 -9.00 -5.16
CA ILE A 102 -7.58 -9.32 -6.47
C ILE A 102 -8.49 -8.20 -6.99
N GLY A 103 -9.31 -7.60 -6.12
CA GLY A 103 -10.22 -6.52 -6.47
C GLY A 103 -9.52 -5.23 -6.90
N LYS A 104 -8.23 -5.07 -6.59
CA LYS A 104 -7.37 -3.95 -7.00
C LYS A 104 -6.49 -4.31 -8.19
N VAL A 105 -6.01 -5.55 -8.26
CA VAL A 105 -5.03 -6.03 -9.25
C VAL A 105 -5.66 -6.41 -10.59
N THR A 106 -6.83 -7.06 -10.57
CA THR A 106 -7.46 -7.55 -11.79
C THR A 106 -8.64 -6.68 -12.23
N TYR A 107 -9.06 -6.87 -13.48
CA TYR A 107 -10.31 -6.29 -13.97
C TYR A 107 -11.51 -6.75 -13.15
N VAL A 108 -12.42 -5.83 -12.89
CA VAL A 108 -13.74 -6.08 -12.31
C VAL A 108 -14.80 -5.80 -13.36
N SER A 109 -15.90 -6.56 -13.34
CA SER A 109 -17.00 -6.35 -14.30
C SER A 109 -17.67 -5.00 -14.09
N GLN A 110 -18.35 -4.47 -15.13
CA GLN A 110 -19.08 -3.21 -15.01
C GLN A 110 -20.20 -3.26 -13.96
N GLU A 111 -20.84 -4.42 -13.81
CA GLU A 111 -21.84 -4.68 -12.77
C GLU A 111 -21.22 -4.60 -11.37
N GLN A 112 -20.11 -5.30 -11.15
CA GLN A 112 -19.38 -5.26 -9.88
C GLN A 112 -18.91 -3.85 -9.56
N LYS A 113 -18.40 -3.11 -10.55
CA LYS A 113 -18.00 -1.72 -10.40
C LYS A 113 -19.18 -0.83 -9.99
N THR A 114 -20.34 -1.00 -10.61
CA THR A 114 -21.55 -0.22 -10.29
C THR A 114 -22.01 -0.49 -8.86
N ARG A 115 -21.97 -1.75 -8.42
CA ARG A 115 -22.31 -2.14 -7.05
C ARG A 115 -21.34 -1.52 -6.04
N VAL A 116 -20.04 -1.70 -6.24
CA VAL A 116 -19.00 -1.15 -5.36
C VAL A 116 -19.10 0.37 -5.28
N ASN A 117 -19.34 1.06 -6.41
CA ASN A 117 -19.52 2.50 -6.41
C ASN A 117 -20.73 2.94 -5.57
N SER A 118 -21.85 2.21 -5.65
CA SER A 118 -23.05 2.53 -4.87
C SER A 118 -22.82 2.34 -3.37
N GLU A 119 -22.10 1.27 -2.99
CA GLU A 119 -21.71 1.01 -1.60
C GLU A 119 -20.71 2.06 -1.09
N ALA A 120 -19.75 2.47 -1.93
CA ALA A 120 -18.80 3.53 -1.65
C ALA A 120 -19.50 4.87 -1.40
N THR A 121 -20.46 5.23 -2.25
CA THR A 121 -21.29 6.42 -2.08
C THR A 121 -22.03 6.40 -0.74
N ALA A 122 -22.63 5.27 -0.37
CA ALA A 122 -23.31 5.13 0.92
C ALA A 122 -22.34 5.27 2.09
N PHE A 123 -21.15 4.69 1.98
CA PHE A 123 -20.10 4.74 3.00
C PHE A 123 -19.53 6.15 3.20
N PHE A 124 -19.17 6.87 2.15
CA PHE A 124 -18.70 8.26 2.31
C PHE A 124 -19.79 9.19 2.83
N ARG A 125 -21.06 8.92 2.51
CA ARG A 125 -22.19 9.65 3.13
C ARG A 125 -22.28 9.41 4.63
N THR A 126 -22.03 8.19 5.13
CA THR A 126 -22.04 7.93 6.58
C THR A 126 -20.93 8.68 7.31
N MET A 127 -19.84 9.02 6.62
CA MET A 127 -18.75 9.86 7.13
C MET A 127 -19.07 11.35 7.17
N GLY A 128 -20.24 11.78 6.65
CA GLY A 128 -20.63 13.18 6.55
C GLY A 128 -19.96 13.92 5.38
N VAL A 129 -19.44 13.21 4.38
CA VAL A 129 -18.87 13.85 3.18
C VAL A 129 -19.99 14.53 2.37
N PRO A 130 -19.82 15.79 1.93
CA PRO A 130 -20.80 16.48 1.09
C PRO A 130 -21.07 15.76 -0.24
N GLU A 131 -22.32 15.74 -0.70
CA GLU A 131 -22.75 15.02 -1.91
C GLU A 131 -21.95 15.41 -3.16
N GLU A 132 -21.55 16.68 -3.27
CA GLU A 132 -20.74 17.18 -4.38
C GLU A 132 -19.31 16.61 -4.40
N SER A 133 -18.80 16.14 -3.26
CA SER A 133 -17.44 15.59 -3.13
C SER A 133 -17.39 14.07 -3.31
N ILE A 134 -18.50 13.37 -3.06
CA ILE A 134 -18.56 11.90 -3.10
C ILE A 134 -18.17 11.31 -4.47
N PRO A 135 -18.67 11.81 -5.62
CA PRO A 135 -18.35 11.21 -6.92
C PRO A 135 -16.85 11.12 -7.19
N ALA A 136 -16.09 12.14 -6.79
CA ALA A 136 -14.63 12.16 -6.99
C ALA A 136 -13.91 11.12 -6.12
N LEU A 137 -14.35 10.91 -4.87
CA LEU A 137 -13.79 9.87 -3.98
C LEU A 137 -14.12 8.45 -4.46
N VAL A 138 -15.32 8.26 -5.01
CA VAL A 138 -15.78 6.95 -5.50
C VAL A 138 -15.14 6.57 -6.82
N GLU A 139 -15.06 7.51 -7.76
CA GLU A 139 -14.46 7.24 -9.07
C GLU A 139 -12.93 7.18 -9.02
N GLY A 140 -12.33 7.90 -8.07
CA GLY A 140 -10.89 8.06 -7.95
C GLY A 140 -10.26 8.78 -9.15
N PRO A 141 -8.92 8.81 -9.21
CA PRO A 141 -8.20 9.43 -10.31
C PRO A 141 -8.49 8.71 -11.64
N LYS A 142 -8.60 9.50 -12.72
CA LYS A 142 -9.03 9.01 -14.05
C LYS A 142 -7.87 8.71 -15.01
N SER A 143 -6.62 8.85 -14.59
CA SER A 143 -5.45 8.74 -15.47
C SER A 143 -5.38 7.37 -16.17
N PRO A 144 -5.04 7.32 -17.47
CA PRO A 144 -4.77 6.05 -18.16
C PRO A 144 -3.53 5.34 -17.61
N THR A 145 -2.65 6.02 -16.88
CA THR A 145 -1.39 5.45 -16.35
C THR A 145 -1.57 4.61 -15.07
N ILE A 146 -2.75 4.67 -14.43
CA ILE A 146 -3.05 3.96 -13.17
C ILE A 146 -4.12 2.87 -13.33
N LYS A 147 -4.84 2.91 -14.46
CA LYS A 147 -6.00 2.06 -14.75
C LYS A 147 -5.68 0.65 -15.26
N PRO A 148 -4.60 0.39 -16.02
CA PRO A 148 -4.34 -0.93 -16.56
C PRO A 148 -4.31 -1.96 -15.45
N ARG A 149 -5.02 -3.07 -15.64
CA ARG A 149 -5.15 -4.16 -14.68
C ARG A 149 -4.79 -5.48 -15.36
N LEU A 150 -4.45 -6.48 -14.55
CA LEU A 150 -4.19 -7.81 -15.06
C LEU A 150 -5.51 -8.53 -15.39
N LYS A 151 -5.48 -9.43 -16.38
CA LYS A 151 -6.63 -10.31 -16.68
C LYS A 151 -6.71 -11.46 -15.69
N HIS A 152 -5.55 -12.03 -15.35
CA HIS A 152 -5.39 -13.13 -14.43
C HIS A 152 -4.17 -12.85 -13.53
N VAL A 153 -4.22 -13.38 -12.31
CA VAL A 153 -3.13 -13.33 -11.34
C VAL A 153 -3.20 -14.62 -10.52
N SER A 154 -2.05 -15.19 -10.20
CA SER A 154 -1.91 -16.29 -9.26
C SER A 154 -1.75 -15.76 -7.84
N PHE A 155 -1.97 -16.61 -6.85
CA PHE A 155 -1.95 -16.18 -5.46
C PHE A 155 -0.71 -16.59 -4.71
N LEU A 156 -0.27 -15.72 -3.80
CA LEU A 156 0.71 -15.99 -2.77
C LEU A 156 0.06 -15.76 -1.40
N ASN A 157 0.10 -16.78 -0.54
CA ASN A 157 -0.43 -16.69 0.82
C ASN A 157 0.71 -16.52 1.84
N ASP A 158 0.32 -16.14 3.05
CA ASP A 158 1.25 -16.00 4.18
C ASP A 158 2.04 -17.30 4.42
N ALA A 159 3.31 -17.15 4.79
CA ALA A 159 4.27 -18.22 5.06
C ALA A 159 4.61 -19.14 3.87
N GLU A 160 4.16 -18.83 2.65
CA GLU A 160 4.67 -19.51 1.45
C GLU A 160 6.14 -19.17 1.21
N GLU A 161 6.90 -20.13 0.70
CA GLU A 161 8.31 -19.97 0.33
C GLU A 161 8.45 -19.99 -1.19
N ILE A 162 9.22 -19.03 -1.72
CA ILE A 162 9.45 -18.88 -3.15
C ILE A 162 10.94 -18.82 -3.41
N GLN A 163 11.45 -19.80 -4.16
CA GLN A 163 12.84 -19.79 -4.63
C GLN A 163 13.00 -18.83 -5.83
N LEU A 164 13.85 -17.82 -5.67
CA LEU A 164 14.20 -16.83 -6.69
C LEU A 164 15.73 -16.77 -6.86
N GLY A 165 16.27 -17.50 -7.83
CA GLY A 165 17.72 -17.52 -8.07
C GLY A 165 18.50 -17.99 -6.84
N MET A 166 19.35 -17.10 -6.29
CA MET A 166 20.20 -17.38 -5.13
C MET A 166 19.50 -17.20 -3.78
N VAL A 167 18.25 -16.74 -3.75
CA VAL A 167 17.52 -16.43 -2.52
C VAL A 167 16.21 -17.22 -2.41
N SER A 168 15.84 -17.59 -1.18
CA SER A 168 14.51 -18.11 -0.86
C SER A 168 13.75 -17.04 -0.08
N LEU A 169 12.60 -16.62 -0.60
CA LEU A 169 11.77 -15.58 0.01
C LEU A 169 10.57 -16.21 0.72
N GLN A 170 10.38 -15.87 1.98
CA GLN A 170 9.16 -16.12 2.72
C GLN A 170 8.17 -14.98 2.47
N VAL A 171 6.95 -15.32 2.05
CA VAL A 171 5.84 -14.39 1.92
C VAL A 171 5.29 -14.08 3.30
N LEU A 172 5.20 -12.79 3.61
CA LEU A 172 4.65 -12.29 4.86
C LEU A 172 3.43 -11.44 4.57
N HIS A 173 2.23 -11.92 4.91
CA HIS A 173 1.02 -11.08 4.85
C HIS A 173 1.10 -10.00 5.93
N THR A 174 1.11 -8.75 5.48
CA THR A 174 1.29 -7.55 6.30
C THR A 174 0.18 -6.53 6.03
N PRO A 175 -1.08 -6.86 6.38
CA PRO A 175 -2.21 -6.00 6.10
C PRO A 175 -2.12 -4.66 6.82
N GLY A 176 -2.79 -3.66 6.25
CA GLY A 176 -3.06 -2.38 6.90
C GLY A 176 -2.84 -1.19 5.98
N HIS A 177 -1.71 -1.15 5.26
CA HIS A 177 -1.53 -0.20 4.16
C HIS A 177 -2.51 -0.50 3.02
N SER A 178 -2.49 -1.76 2.56
CA SER A 178 -3.56 -2.40 1.80
C SER A 178 -3.96 -3.72 2.48
N SER A 179 -5.17 -4.21 2.23
CA SER A 179 -5.75 -5.41 2.84
C SER A 179 -4.94 -6.69 2.59
N GLY A 180 -4.28 -6.79 1.45
CA GLY A 180 -3.43 -7.90 1.05
C GLY A 180 -1.98 -7.49 0.81
N SER A 181 -1.51 -6.41 1.42
CA SER A 181 -0.09 -6.07 1.39
C SER A 181 0.75 -7.26 1.86
N ILE A 182 1.81 -7.56 1.12
CA ILE A 182 2.82 -8.55 1.50
C ILE A 182 4.20 -7.91 1.59
N CYS A 183 4.98 -8.39 2.54
CA CYS A 183 6.43 -8.27 2.55
C CYS A 183 7.07 -9.59 2.11
N LEU A 184 8.28 -9.55 1.59
CA LEU A 184 9.06 -10.74 1.25
C LEU A 184 10.34 -10.74 2.06
N TYR A 185 10.59 -11.81 2.82
CA TYR A 185 11.73 -11.91 3.72
C TYR A 185 12.69 -13.02 3.30
N GLU A 186 13.97 -12.69 3.21
CA GLU A 186 15.07 -13.61 2.93
C GLU A 186 15.89 -13.79 4.22
N PRO A 187 15.86 -14.98 4.86
CA PRO A 187 16.43 -15.16 6.19
C PRO A 187 17.95 -15.21 6.24
N ASP A 188 18.64 -15.71 5.20
CA ASP A 188 20.09 -15.97 5.28
C ASP A 188 20.90 -14.67 5.32
N ASN A 189 20.49 -13.67 4.54
CA ASN A 189 21.08 -12.34 4.52
C ASN A 189 20.19 -11.30 5.22
N ARG A 190 19.03 -11.71 5.74
CA ARG A 190 18.04 -10.88 6.46
C ARG A 190 17.59 -9.69 5.61
N LEU A 191 17.27 -9.93 4.34
CA LEU A 191 16.70 -8.94 3.42
C LEU A 191 15.19 -8.90 3.61
N LEU A 192 14.60 -7.71 3.60
CA LEU A 192 13.16 -7.52 3.72
C LEU A 192 12.65 -6.55 2.67
N PHE A 193 11.94 -7.05 1.67
CA PHE A 193 11.18 -6.24 0.71
C PHE A 193 9.84 -5.87 1.35
N THR A 194 9.57 -4.58 1.53
CA THR A 194 8.43 -4.14 2.35
C THR A 194 7.27 -3.56 1.57
N GLY A 195 7.46 -3.29 0.27
CA GLY A 195 6.54 -2.43 -0.48
C GLY A 195 6.24 -1.17 0.34
N ASP A 196 4.95 -0.91 0.55
CA ASP A 196 4.49 0.25 1.32
C ASP A 196 4.09 -0.08 2.77
N THR A 197 4.35 -1.32 3.23
CA THR A 197 4.15 -1.67 4.63
C THR A 197 5.11 -0.92 5.54
N LEU A 198 6.34 -0.69 5.08
CA LEU A 198 7.35 0.05 5.83
C LEU A 198 8.26 0.79 4.84
N LEU A 199 8.39 2.09 5.04
CA LEU A 199 9.16 3.03 4.23
C LEU A 199 10.22 3.71 5.10
N PRO A 200 11.27 4.31 4.52
CA PRO A 200 12.29 5.06 5.28
C PRO A 200 11.73 6.35 5.92
N THR A 201 10.44 6.67 5.69
CA THR A 201 9.75 7.78 6.32
C THR A 201 8.52 7.29 7.07
N SER A 202 8.12 8.00 8.13
CA SER A 202 6.91 7.70 8.89
C SER A 202 5.60 8.09 8.17
N ARG A 203 5.64 8.44 6.87
CA ARG A 203 4.51 9.01 6.11
C ARG A 203 3.74 7.94 5.32
N ILE A 204 3.49 6.79 5.94
CA ILE A 204 2.64 5.74 5.39
C ILE A 204 1.23 5.93 5.95
N THR A 205 0.21 5.74 5.12
CA THR A 205 -1.19 5.80 5.58
C THR A 205 -1.81 4.42 5.43
N ALA A 206 -2.50 3.96 6.49
CA ALA A 206 -3.37 2.81 6.42
C ALA A 206 -4.68 3.25 5.75
N LEU A 207 -4.95 2.79 4.53
CA LEU A 207 -6.03 3.32 3.70
C LEU A 207 -7.39 2.73 4.05
N ILE A 208 -8.45 3.46 3.71
CA ILE A 208 -9.81 2.93 3.74
C ILE A 208 -9.92 1.78 2.73
N GLU A 209 -10.15 0.58 3.25
CA GLU A 209 -10.42 -0.63 2.46
C GLU A 209 -11.92 -0.91 2.45
N LEU A 210 -12.62 -0.28 1.51
CA LEU A 210 -14.07 -0.32 1.46
C LEU A 210 -14.60 -1.76 1.34
N ASP A 211 -14.00 -2.59 0.51
CA ASP A 211 -14.44 -3.98 0.33
C ASP A 211 -14.27 -4.83 1.59
N MET A 212 -13.30 -4.48 2.44
CA MET A 212 -13.09 -5.10 3.75
C MET A 212 -14.09 -4.57 4.78
N LEU A 213 -14.27 -3.25 4.87
CA LEU A 213 -15.18 -2.59 5.79
C LEU A 213 -16.65 -2.95 5.55
N LEU A 214 -17.06 -3.16 4.29
CA LEU A 214 -18.40 -3.61 3.95
C LEU A 214 -18.68 -5.06 4.36
N LYS A 215 -17.64 -5.92 4.38
CA LYS A 215 -17.75 -7.32 4.83
C LYS A 215 -17.62 -7.44 6.34
N ASN A 216 -16.79 -6.59 6.94
CA ASN A 216 -16.52 -6.54 8.37
C ASN A 216 -16.42 -5.07 8.83
N PRO A 217 -17.50 -4.52 9.42
CA PRO A 217 -17.48 -3.16 9.96
C PRO A 217 -16.44 -2.93 11.07
N GLU A 218 -15.95 -4.00 11.72
CA GLU A 218 -14.88 -3.93 12.73
C GLU A 218 -13.47 -3.96 12.13
N TYR A 219 -13.34 -4.02 10.80
CA TYR A 219 -12.04 -3.96 10.12
C TYR A 219 -11.32 -2.65 10.46
N ASP A 220 -10.09 -2.76 10.95
CA ASP A 220 -9.28 -1.63 11.41
C ASP A 220 -7.92 -1.67 10.69
N PRO A 221 -7.78 -0.93 9.57
CA PRO A 221 -6.56 -0.93 8.77
C PRO A 221 -5.35 -0.42 9.57
N LEU A 222 -5.53 0.57 10.44
CA LEU A 222 -4.43 1.15 11.21
C LEU A 222 -3.94 0.18 12.28
N LYS A 223 -4.85 -0.47 13.01
CA LYS A 223 -4.47 -1.52 13.97
C LYS A 223 -3.71 -2.65 13.27
N GLN A 224 -4.22 -3.14 12.14
CA GLN A 224 -3.55 -4.18 11.36
C GLN A 224 -2.16 -3.74 10.90
N HIS A 225 -2.02 -2.50 10.44
CA HIS A 225 -0.72 -1.96 10.06
C HIS A 225 0.28 -1.97 11.22
N LEU A 226 -0.14 -1.53 12.42
CA LEU A 226 0.69 -1.55 13.61
C LEU A 226 1.08 -2.97 14.05
N GLU A 227 0.17 -3.94 13.95
CA GLU A 227 0.43 -5.36 14.21
C GLU A 227 1.42 -5.96 13.19
N SER A 228 1.26 -5.62 11.91
CA SER A 228 2.18 -6.00 10.83
C SER A 228 3.59 -5.48 11.09
N LEU A 229 3.73 -4.21 11.47
CA LEU A 229 5.02 -3.60 11.81
C LEU A 229 5.67 -4.29 13.01
N GLN A 230 4.91 -4.60 14.06
CA GLN A 230 5.42 -5.36 15.20
C GLN A 230 5.93 -6.74 14.80
N ARG A 231 5.22 -7.44 13.90
CA ARG A 231 5.66 -8.74 13.38
C ARG A 231 6.97 -8.61 12.61
N LEU A 232 7.10 -7.63 11.70
CA LEU A 232 8.32 -7.40 10.91
C LEU A 232 9.54 -7.15 11.79
N PHE A 233 9.37 -6.50 12.94
CA PHE A 233 10.47 -6.24 13.88
C PHE A 233 11.05 -7.48 14.54
N THR A 234 10.24 -8.52 14.70
CA THR A 234 10.73 -9.79 15.25
C THR A 234 11.76 -10.47 14.34
N LEU A 235 11.77 -10.13 13.04
CA LEU A 235 12.67 -10.71 12.04
C LEU A 235 14.10 -10.17 12.11
N GLN A 236 14.29 -9.02 12.79
CA GLN A 236 15.59 -8.36 12.89
C GLN A 236 16.29 -8.21 11.54
N ALA A 237 15.53 -7.77 10.52
CA ALA A 237 16.01 -7.57 9.16
C ALA A 237 17.25 -6.67 9.17
N ALA A 238 18.28 -7.07 8.42
CA ALA A 238 19.51 -6.31 8.30
C ALA A 238 19.41 -5.28 7.18
N HIS A 239 18.63 -5.55 6.12
CA HIS A 239 18.49 -4.69 4.95
C HIS A 239 17.00 -4.56 4.61
N VAL A 240 16.45 -3.36 4.69
CA VAL A 240 15.05 -3.08 4.33
C VAL A 240 15.01 -2.42 2.95
N LEU A 241 14.23 -3.02 2.05
CA LEU A 241 14.11 -2.70 0.63
C LEU A 241 12.67 -2.19 0.38
N PRO A 242 12.43 -0.87 0.52
CA PRO A 242 11.09 -0.30 0.49
C PRO A 242 10.52 -0.13 -0.91
N GLY A 243 9.19 0.01 -1.01
CA GLY A 243 8.51 0.41 -2.24
C GLY A 243 8.86 1.84 -2.70
N HIS A 244 9.31 2.70 -1.77
CA HIS A 244 9.72 4.06 -2.06
C HIS A 244 10.90 4.52 -1.20
N GLY A 245 11.76 5.37 -1.78
CA GLY A 245 12.90 5.97 -1.09
C GLY A 245 14.10 5.03 -0.98
N GLU A 246 15.06 5.41 -0.14
CA GLU A 246 16.30 4.66 0.00
C GLU A 246 16.16 3.41 0.87
N ASP A 247 17.01 2.44 0.59
CA ASP A 247 17.22 1.28 1.45
C ASP A 247 17.71 1.75 2.82
N PHE A 248 17.25 1.10 3.89
CA PHE A 248 17.56 1.52 5.24
C PHE A 248 17.68 0.35 6.21
N HIS A 249 18.22 0.65 7.39
CA HIS A 249 18.54 -0.33 8.44
C HIS A 249 17.87 0.03 9.77
N GLU A 250 17.62 1.31 10.01
CA GLU A 250 17.10 1.84 11.27
C GLU A 250 15.56 1.87 11.28
N TYR A 251 14.93 0.71 11.35
CA TYR A 251 13.46 0.65 11.32
C TYR A 251 12.80 1.03 12.66
N GLU A 252 13.51 0.94 13.79
CA GLU A 252 12.97 1.29 15.12
C GLU A 252 12.63 2.78 15.24
N SER A 253 13.45 3.65 14.63
CA SER A 253 13.21 5.10 14.61
C SER A 253 11.96 5.43 13.80
N VAL A 254 11.81 4.81 12.64
CA VAL A 254 10.63 4.98 11.75
C VAL A 254 9.32 4.65 12.48
N VAL A 255 9.26 3.54 13.22
CA VAL A 255 8.01 3.18 13.91
C VAL A 255 7.77 4.00 15.16
N ARG A 256 8.83 4.43 15.87
CA ARG A 256 8.65 5.42 16.93
C ARG A 256 8.03 6.70 16.37
N GLU A 257 8.56 7.21 15.26
CA GLU A 257 8.03 8.39 14.58
C GLU A 257 6.58 8.17 14.10
N LEU A 258 6.26 6.98 13.60
CA LEU A 258 4.91 6.60 13.21
C LEU A 258 3.94 6.62 14.40
N GLY A 259 4.35 6.03 15.53
CA GLY A 259 3.60 6.04 16.79
C GLY A 259 3.36 7.47 17.28
N ASP A 260 4.42 8.27 17.36
CA ASP A 260 4.36 9.68 17.78
C ASP A 260 3.43 10.50 16.86
N ARG A 261 3.45 10.23 15.56
CA ARG A 261 2.56 10.85 14.57
C ARG A 261 1.10 10.50 14.86
N HIS A 262 0.77 9.23 15.10
CA HIS A 262 -0.60 8.81 15.41
C HIS A 262 -1.07 9.34 16.77
N GLU A 263 -0.21 9.36 17.80
CA GLU A 263 -0.56 10.00 19.06
C GLU A 263 -0.82 11.50 18.90
N LYS A 264 0.00 12.20 18.11
CA LYS A 264 -0.22 13.61 17.77
C LYS A 264 -1.53 13.80 17.01
N ARG A 265 -1.85 12.90 16.08
CA ARG A 265 -3.10 12.90 15.32
C ARG A 265 -4.31 12.71 16.25
N GLN A 266 -4.26 11.75 17.15
CA GLN A 266 -5.30 11.50 18.16
C GLN A 266 -5.52 12.73 19.04
N ARG A 267 -4.45 13.42 19.49
CA ARG A 267 -4.60 14.69 20.21
C ARG A 267 -5.30 15.78 19.40
N HIS A 268 -5.04 15.87 18.09
CA HIS A 268 -5.73 16.83 17.22
C HIS A 268 -7.21 16.48 17.03
N ILE A 269 -7.53 15.19 16.83
CA ILE A 269 -8.91 14.69 16.76
C ILE A 269 -9.67 15.02 18.04
N LEU A 270 -9.08 14.73 19.21
CA LEU A 270 -9.69 15.05 20.50
C LEU A 270 -9.86 16.57 20.72
N ARG A 271 -9.03 17.42 20.10
CA ARG A 271 -9.26 18.88 20.12
C ARG A 271 -10.45 19.27 19.24
N ALA A 272 -10.61 18.64 18.07
CA ALA A 272 -11.76 18.87 17.20
C ALA A 272 -13.09 18.46 17.87
N LEU A 273 -13.07 17.41 18.70
CA LEU A 273 -14.22 16.90 19.46
C LEU A 273 -14.45 17.59 20.82
N ARG A 274 -13.90 18.79 21.05
CA ARG A 274 -13.94 19.40 22.40
C ARG A 274 -15.33 19.89 22.83
N HIS A 275 -16.14 20.38 21.90
CA HIS A 275 -17.35 21.15 22.23
C HIS A 275 -18.65 20.47 21.80
N GLU A 276 -18.63 19.69 20.72
CA GLU A 276 -19.82 19.11 20.11
C GLU A 276 -19.46 17.81 19.36
N PRO A 277 -20.44 16.90 19.15
CA PRO A 277 -20.27 15.76 18.26
C PRO A 277 -19.98 16.21 16.82
N ARG A 278 -19.09 15.51 16.13
CA ARG A 278 -18.72 15.80 14.73
C ARG A 278 -18.65 14.54 13.88
N THR A 279 -18.97 14.69 12.60
CA THR A 279 -18.76 13.66 11.58
C THR A 279 -17.27 13.48 11.28
N LEU A 280 -16.92 12.36 10.65
CA LEU A 280 -15.52 12.11 10.25
C LEU A 280 -15.01 13.20 9.29
N TYR A 281 -15.85 13.67 8.36
CA TYR A 281 -15.53 14.75 7.43
C TYR A 281 -15.22 16.07 8.16
N GLU A 282 -16.04 16.46 9.15
CA GLU A 282 -15.81 17.69 9.93
C GLU A 282 -14.53 17.61 10.78
N ILE A 283 -14.22 16.41 11.32
CA ILE A 283 -12.95 16.16 12.00
C ILE A 283 -11.79 16.31 11.01
N CYS A 284 -11.87 15.72 9.81
CA CYS A 284 -10.87 15.87 8.77
C CYS A 284 -10.61 17.34 8.44
N ARG A 285 -11.66 18.15 8.21
CA ARG A 285 -11.56 19.60 7.95
C ARG A 285 -10.91 20.38 9.08
N SER A 286 -11.01 19.89 10.31
CA SER A 286 -10.41 20.53 11.50
C SER A 286 -8.93 20.15 11.67
N VAL A 287 -8.56 18.96 11.20
CA VAL A 287 -7.25 18.34 11.45
C VAL A 287 -6.30 18.48 10.27
N PHE A 288 -6.84 18.67 9.06
CA PHE A 288 -6.11 18.76 7.80
C PHE A 288 -6.60 19.92 6.94
N LEU A 289 -5.66 20.49 6.19
CA LEU A 289 -5.96 21.24 4.98
C LEU A 289 -5.82 20.27 3.81
N PHE A 290 -6.83 20.19 2.96
CA PHE A 290 -6.81 19.39 1.73
C PHE A 290 -7.34 20.23 0.57
N ALA A 291 -6.70 20.10 -0.58
CA ALA A 291 -6.99 20.90 -1.77
C ALA A 291 -7.55 20.05 -2.93
N SER A 292 -7.47 18.71 -2.82
CA SER A 292 -7.94 17.77 -3.83
C SER A 292 -8.78 16.63 -3.23
N PRO A 293 -9.54 15.88 -4.06
CA PRO A 293 -10.21 14.66 -3.63
C PRO A 293 -9.26 13.58 -3.09
N ASP A 294 -8.06 13.47 -3.67
CA ASP A 294 -7.05 12.49 -3.22
C ASP A 294 -6.54 12.86 -1.82
N ASP A 295 -6.25 14.15 -1.57
CA ASP A 295 -5.92 14.64 -0.22
C ASP A 295 -7.03 14.35 0.79
N LEU A 296 -8.30 14.51 0.36
CA LEU A 296 -9.46 14.21 1.21
C LEU A 296 -9.54 12.70 1.52
N PHE A 297 -9.33 11.81 0.54
CA PHE A 297 -9.34 10.37 0.77
C PHE A 297 -8.25 9.93 1.76
N LEU A 298 -7.03 10.47 1.61
CA LEU A 298 -5.92 10.21 2.53
C LEU A 298 -6.23 10.76 3.94
N ALA A 299 -6.80 11.97 4.03
CA ALA A 299 -7.18 12.56 5.30
C ALA A 299 -8.28 11.75 6.00
N LEU A 300 -9.33 11.31 5.27
CA LEU A 300 -10.38 10.45 5.79
C LEU A 300 -9.81 9.14 6.32
N SER A 301 -8.88 8.52 5.58
CA SER A 301 -8.24 7.27 5.99
C SER A 301 -7.43 7.43 7.28
N GLU A 302 -6.60 8.47 7.37
CA GLU A 302 -5.82 8.74 8.59
C GLU A 302 -6.74 9.03 9.79
N VAL A 303 -7.79 9.84 9.62
CA VAL A 303 -8.71 10.16 10.71
C VAL A 303 -9.51 8.94 11.14
N LEU A 304 -10.01 8.13 10.19
CA LEU A 304 -10.76 6.91 10.48
C LEU A 304 -9.96 5.95 11.35
N GLY A 305 -8.73 5.60 10.93
CA GLY A 305 -7.90 4.66 11.68
C GLY A 305 -7.62 5.15 13.11
N ASN A 306 -7.36 6.45 13.29
CA ASN A 306 -7.14 7.00 14.62
C ASN A 306 -8.42 7.08 15.47
N ILE A 307 -9.58 7.33 14.85
CA ILE A 307 -10.88 7.27 15.53
C ILE A 307 -11.18 5.84 15.99
N GLN A 308 -10.91 4.82 15.17
CA GLN A 308 -11.13 3.41 15.53
C GLN A 308 -10.30 3.02 16.76
N ILE A 309 -9.03 3.44 16.85
CA ILE A 309 -8.21 3.25 18.05
C ILE A 309 -8.83 3.94 19.28
N LEU A 310 -9.35 5.17 19.13
CA LEU A 310 -9.95 5.91 20.23
C LEU A 310 -11.28 5.30 20.70
N LEU A 311 -12.07 4.73 19.78
CA LEU A 311 -13.29 3.96 20.08
C LEU A 311 -12.95 2.70 20.87
N GLN A 312 -11.94 1.93 20.43
CA GLN A 312 -11.47 0.72 21.14
C GLN A 312 -11.01 1.05 22.57
N LYS A 313 -10.31 2.20 22.75
CA LYS A 313 -9.89 2.71 24.06
C LYS A 313 -11.03 3.32 24.89
N ARG A 314 -12.24 3.42 24.35
CA ARG A 314 -13.42 4.08 24.95
C ARG A 314 -13.17 5.53 25.36
N ILE A 315 -12.31 6.23 24.59
CA ILE A 315 -12.04 7.67 24.77
C ILE A 315 -13.03 8.50 23.92
N VAL A 316 -13.49 7.91 22.81
CA VAL A 316 -14.51 8.46 21.91
C VAL A 316 -15.67 7.47 21.86
N THR A 317 -16.88 7.98 21.66
CA THR A 317 -18.08 7.20 21.35
C THR A 317 -18.61 7.58 19.96
N GLU A 318 -19.38 6.68 19.37
CA GLU A 318 -20.05 6.87 18.08
C GLU A 318 -21.56 6.80 18.28
N HIS A 319 -22.30 7.70 17.63
CA HIS A 319 -23.75 7.62 17.51
C HIS A 319 -24.21 8.04 16.12
N TYR A 320 -25.39 7.56 15.70
CA TYR A 320 -25.91 7.81 14.35
C TYR A 320 -27.09 8.79 14.38
N ARG A 321 -27.09 9.75 13.45
CA ARG A 321 -28.24 10.64 13.16
C ARG A 321 -28.50 10.57 11.66
N GLU A 322 -29.72 10.19 11.28
CA GLU A 322 -30.11 10.08 9.85
C GLU A 322 -29.12 9.25 9.01
N ARG A 323 -28.55 8.17 9.60
CA ARG A 323 -27.52 7.27 9.00
C ARG A 323 -26.12 7.88 8.82
N ILE A 324 -25.88 9.06 9.36
CA ILE A 324 -24.56 9.70 9.43
C ILE A 324 -23.95 9.42 10.82
N ALA A 325 -22.69 9.01 10.85
CA ALA A 325 -21.94 8.76 12.07
C ALA A 325 -21.38 10.06 12.66
N TYR A 326 -21.63 10.28 13.94
CA TYR A 326 -21.09 11.37 14.75
C TYR A 326 -20.25 10.80 15.87
N TYR A 327 -19.12 11.45 16.12
CA TYR A 327 -18.16 11.08 17.15
C TYR A 327 -18.11 12.17 18.22
N GLU A 328 -18.04 11.77 19.48
CA GLU A 328 -17.87 12.68 20.62
C GLU A 328 -16.96 12.04 21.68
N LYS A 329 -16.46 12.84 22.62
CA LYS A 329 -15.68 12.29 23.74
C LYS A 329 -16.60 11.52 24.69
N ALA A 330 -16.11 10.36 25.15
CA ALA A 330 -16.80 9.50 26.10
C ALA A 330 -16.98 10.15 27.48
#